data_AF-A0A4Q9V6N7-F1
#
_entry.id   AF-A0A4Q9V6N7-F1
#
_cell.length_a   1.000
_cell.length_b   1.000
_cell.length_c   1.000
_cell.angle_alpha   90.00
_cell.angle_beta   90.00
_cell.angle_gamma   90.00
#
_symmetry.space_group_name_H-M   'P 1'
#
loop_
_entity.id
_entity.type
_entity.pdbx_description
1 polymer ?
#
loop_
_entity_poly.entity_id
_entity_poly.type
_entity_poly.pdbx_seq_one_letter_code
_entity_poly.pdbx_strand_id
1 'polypeptide(L)'
;MNKEYGYCGSSLKLYNNNSYFFEEFCDGVKFSFSMGTWKRRNDKVKLKPISQNSITLEIIKSDKSEKPGIKILDINNEPIYQFDFVAYLREIPMKEVVQDLDEYLEYSEEIKMTEISQPLRTYTDGKTGTYNISENHNILAYDYYLITGEYFVIDGRYLSGNYFELKINLPKEIFQYQNLDYFELPSKKIKLESENYSFIK
;
A
#
# COMPACT_ATOMS: atom_id res chain seq x y z
N MET A 1 -5.93 -17.02 33.28
CA MET A 1 -6.57 -16.94 31.96
C MET A 1 -5.54 -17.30 30.91
N ASN A 2 -5.90 -18.23 30.03
CA ASN A 2 -5.00 -18.94 29.12
C ASN A 2 -4.37 -18.00 28.10
N LYS A 3 -3.06 -18.16 27.88
CA LYS A 3 -2.36 -17.64 26.70
C LYS A 3 -2.89 -18.42 25.50
N GLU A 4 -3.87 -17.87 24.79
CA GLU A 4 -4.16 -18.30 23.43
C GLU A 4 -2.90 -18.00 22.59
N TYR A 5 -2.26 -19.06 22.13
CA TYR A 5 -1.17 -18.96 21.16
C TYR A 5 -1.79 -18.50 19.84
N GLY A 6 -1.75 -17.21 19.54
CA GLY A 6 -1.97 -16.75 18.17
C GLY A 6 -0.91 -17.41 17.29
N TYR A 7 -1.33 -18.09 16.21
CA TYR A 7 -0.37 -18.67 15.27
C TYR A 7 0.39 -17.53 14.62
N CYS A 8 1.67 -17.39 14.97
CA CYS A 8 2.57 -16.45 14.33
C CYS A 8 3.34 -17.18 13.23
N GLY A 9 3.39 -16.58 12.05
CA GLY A 9 4.08 -17.08 10.88
C GLY A 9 5.00 -16.01 10.27
N SER A 10 5.87 -16.46 9.38
CA SER A 10 6.65 -15.57 8.53
C SER A 10 6.75 -16.13 7.12
N SER A 11 6.74 -15.24 6.13
CA SER A 11 6.76 -15.61 4.71
C SER A 11 7.74 -14.71 3.97
N LEU A 12 8.52 -15.30 3.07
CA LEU A 12 9.46 -14.60 2.20
C LEU A 12 9.10 -14.88 0.75
N LYS A 13 8.68 -13.84 0.04
CA LYS A 13 8.39 -13.86 -1.39
C LYS A 13 9.55 -13.20 -2.13
N LEU A 14 10.14 -13.91 -3.10
CA LEU A 14 11.19 -13.42 -3.98
C LEU A 14 10.63 -13.25 -5.39
N TYR A 15 10.59 -12.02 -5.89
CA TYR A 15 10.04 -11.71 -7.21
C TYR A 15 11.14 -11.73 -8.29
N ASN A 16 10.73 -12.02 -9.53
CA ASN A 16 11.62 -12.10 -10.69
C ASN A 16 12.32 -10.77 -11.03
N ASN A 17 11.74 -9.63 -10.62
CA ASN A 17 12.32 -8.30 -10.79
C ASN A 17 13.40 -7.98 -9.74
N ASN A 18 13.88 -8.97 -8.98
CA ASN A 18 14.82 -8.85 -7.86
C ASN A 18 14.29 -8.07 -6.64
N SER A 19 12.98 -7.80 -6.55
CA SER A 19 12.36 -7.32 -5.32
C SER A 19 11.99 -8.49 -4.39
N TYR A 20 11.89 -8.22 -3.09
CA TYR A 20 11.38 -9.18 -2.11
C TYR A 20 10.29 -8.53 -1.25
N PHE A 21 9.44 -9.38 -0.69
CA PHE A 21 8.51 -9.04 0.38
C PHE A 21 8.65 -10.09 1.48
N PHE A 22 8.97 -9.63 2.68
CA PHE A 22 9.04 -10.44 3.89
C PHE A 22 7.95 -9.97 4.83
N GLU A 23 7.11 -10.88 5.29
CA GLU A 23 6.00 -10.58 6.20
C GLU A 23 6.11 -11.43 7.46
N GLU A 24 5.83 -10.82 8.60
CA GLU A 24 5.61 -11.48 9.88
C GLU A 24 4.17 -11.18 10.29
N PHE A 25 3.40 -12.24 10.54
CA PHE A 25 1.98 -12.11 10.87
C PHE A 25 1.65 -12.96 12.09
N CYS A 26 0.76 -12.46 12.92
CA CYS A 26 0.12 -13.24 13.98
C CYS A 26 -1.40 -13.08 13.83
N ASP A 27 -2.12 -14.21 13.85
CA ASP A 27 -3.57 -14.25 13.64
C ASP A 27 -4.30 -13.11 14.36
N GLY A 28 -4.91 -12.22 13.57
CA GLY A 28 -5.84 -11.18 14.02
C GLY A 28 -5.24 -9.99 14.78
N VAL A 29 -3.91 -9.84 14.89
CA VAL A 29 -3.34 -8.83 15.80
C VAL A 29 -2.31 -7.91 15.14
N LYS A 30 -1.29 -8.44 14.46
CA LYS A 30 -0.21 -7.62 13.90
C LYS A 30 0.32 -8.24 12.62
N PHE A 31 0.46 -7.41 11.61
CA PHE A 31 1.20 -7.73 10.41
C PHE A 31 2.30 -6.70 10.27
N SER A 32 3.53 -7.18 10.29
CA SER A 32 4.70 -6.36 10.02
C SER A 32 5.30 -6.83 8.71
N PHE A 33 5.94 -5.95 7.95
CA PHE A 33 6.65 -6.35 6.74
C PHE A 33 7.97 -5.62 6.51
N SER A 34 8.83 -6.25 5.72
CA SER A 34 10.05 -5.68 5.17
C SER A 34 10.10 -5.95 3.67
N MET A 35 10.61 -5.00 2.91
CA MET A 35 10.69 -5.09 1.46
C MET A 35 12.00 -4.49 0.97
N GLY A 36 12.41 -4.87 -0.23
CA GLY A 36 13.59 -4.31 -0.86
C GLY A 36 14.06 -5.15 -2.01
N THR A 37 15.37 -5.19 -2.21
CA THR A 37 15.99 -5.95 -3.30
C THR A 37 16.72 -7.17 -2.76
N TRP A 38 16.83 -8.21 -3.59
CA TRP A 38 17.60 -9.40 -3.26
C TRP A 38 18.62 -9.74 -4.35
N LYS A 39 19.68 -10.43 -3.96
CA LYS A 39 20.68 -10.98 -4.89
C LYS A 39 21.08 -12.39 -4.47
N ARG A 40 21.11 -13.33 -5.42
CA ARG A 40 21.60 -14.70 -5.20
C ARG A 40 23.12 -14.76 -5.30
N ARG A 41 23.73 -15.50 -4.38
CA ARG A 41 25.12 -15.98 -4.44
C ARG A 41 25.15 -17.43 -3.96
N ASN A 42 25.31 -18.38 -4.88
CA ASN A 42 25.22 -19.81 -4.61
C ASN A 42 23.84 -20.23 -4.04
N ASP A 43 23.84 -20.89 -2.88
CA ASP A 43 22.66 -21.31 -2.10
C ASP A 43 22.13 -20.20 -1.16
N LYS A 44 22.73 -19.00 -1.23
CA LYS A 44 22.42 -17.88 -0.34
C LYS A 44 21.77 -16.73 -1.10
N VAL A 45 20.79 -16.12 -0.47
CA VAL A 45 20.18 -14.86 -0.90
C VAL A 45 20.60 -13.76 0.07
N LYS A 46 21.09 -12.64 -0.45
CA LYS A 46 21.31 -11.43 0.34
C LYS A 46 20.12 -10.51 0.13
N LEU A 47 19.42 -10.18 1.22
CA LEU A 47 18.39 -9.15 1.23
C LEU A 47 19.02 -7.78 1.47
N LYS A 48 18.55 -6.78 0.75
CA LYS A 48 18.86 -5.37 0.92
C LYS A 48 17.51 -4.63 1.07
N PRO A 49 17.09 -4.35 2.31
CA PRO A 49 15.88 -3.59 2.57
C PRO A 49 15.93 -2.23 1.89
N ILE A 50 14.75 -1.73 1.55
CA ILE A 50 14.53 -0.35 1.14
C ILE A 50 14.17 0.48 2.37
N SER A 51 14.19 1.81 2.30
CA SER A 51 13.64 2.65 3.38
C SER A 51 12.20 3.05 3.03
N GLN A 52 11.32 3.25 4.02
CA GLN A 52 9.96 3.74 3.75
C GLN A 52 9.95 4.98 2.83
N ASN A 53 10.84 5.95 3.10
CA ASN A 53 10.99 7.19 2.33
C ASN A 53 11.48 7.01 0.87
N SER A 54 11.72 5.78 0.42
CA SER A 54 12.11 5.50 -0.98
C SER A 54 11.00 4.83 -1.79
N ILE A 55 9.84 4.66 -1.16
CA ILE A 55 8.60 4.26 -1.82
C ILE A 55 8.06 5.50 -2.51
N THR A 56 7.66 5.37 -3.77
CA THR A 56 7.26 6.50 -4.60
C THR A 56 6.04 6.14 -5.41
N LEU A 57 5.10 7.09 -5.49
CA LEU A 57 3.95 7.01 -6.38
C LEU A 57 4.16 8.01 -7.53
N GLU A 58 4.21 7.50 -8.75
CA GLU A 58 4.37 8.29 -9.97
C GLU A 58 3.02 8.52 -10.65
N ILE A 59 2.72 9.76 -11.02
CA ILE A 59 1.51 10.13 -11.78
C ILE A 59 1.84 10.14 -13.26
N ILE A 60 1.13 9.34 -14.04
CA ILE A 60 1.22 9.32 -15.50
C ILE A 60 -0.13 9.74 -16.07
N LYS A 61 -0.14 10.88 -16.75
CA LYS A 61 -1.32 11.36 -17.45
C LYS A 61 -1.49 10.61 -18.77
N SER A 62 -2.71 10.15 -19.05
CA SER A 62 -3.05 9.54 -20.34
C SER A 62 -3.60 10.57 -21.33
N ASP A 63 -3.09 10.52 -22.56
CA ASP A 63 -3.58 11.32 -23.67
C ASP A 63 -4.79 10.64 -24.34
N LYS A 64 -5.97 10.93 -23.78
CA LYS A 64 -7.29 10.91 -24.44
C LYS A 64 -7.65 9.63 -25.21
N SER A 65 -8.15 8.63 -24.50
CA SER A 65 -9.08 7.63 -25.04
C SER A 65 -9.92 6.90 -23.98
N GLU A 66 -9.63 7.11 -22.69
CA GLU A 66 -10.35 6.48 -21.59
C GLU A 66 -11.30 7.44 -20.87
N LYS A 67 -12.31 6.86 -20.20
CA LYS A 67 -13.16 7.62 -19.28
C LYS A 67 -12.31 8.21 -18.15
N PRO A 68 -12.66 9.39 -17.63
CA PRO A 68 -11.97 9.98 -16.49
C PRO A 68 -11.91 9.01 -15.30
N GLY A 69 -10.75 8.95 -14.65
CA GLY A 69 -10.52 8.02 -13.56
C GLY A 69 -9.05 7.84 -13.24
N ILE A 70 -8.81 6.95 -12.27
CA ILE A 70 -7.49 6.58 -11.82
C ILE A 70 -7.33 5.06 -11.95
N LYS A 71 -6.20 4.61 -12.47
CA LYS A 71 -5.78 3.20 -12.41
C LYS A 71 -4.47 3.06 -11.64
N ILE A 72 -4.45 2.14 -10.69
CA ILE A 72 -3.27 1.88 -9.85
C ILE A 72 -2.52 0.68 -10.37
N LEU A 73 -1.22 0.84 -10.54
CA LEU A 73 -0.31 -0.17 -11.08
C LEU A 73 0.85 -0.42 -10.12
N ASP A 74 1.23 -1.68 -9.99
CA ASP A 74 2.37 -2.13 -9.19
C ASP A 74 3.71 -1.95 -9.94
N ILE A 75 4.81 -2.38 -9.31
CA ILE A 75 6.16 -2.32 -9.88
C ILE A 75 6.31 -3.08 -11.21
N ASN A 76 5.42 -4.01 -11.52
CA ASN A 76 5.40 -4.79 -12.75
C ASN A 76 4.40 -4.25 -13.79
N ASN A 77 3.78 -3.09 -13.54
CA ASN A 77 2.67 -2.52 -14.30
C ASN A 77 1.39 -3.38 -14.27
N GLU A 78 1.22 -4.21 -13.24
CA GLU A 78 0.00 -4.98 -13.03
C GLU A 78 -1.00 -4.18 -12.19
N PRO A 79 -2.31 -4.27 -12.46
CA PRO A 79 -3.30 -3.53 -11.70
C PRO A 79 -3.37 -3.95 -10.23
N ILE A 80 -3.48 -2.95 -9.34
CA ILE A 80 -3.74 -3.13 -7.91
C ILE A 80 -5.22 -2.94 -7.65
N TYR A 81 -5.91 -4.03 -7.31
CA TYR A 81 -7.29 -4.03 -6.87
C TYR A 81 -7.37 -3.84 -5.35
N GLN A 82 -8.50 -3.38 -4.84
CA GLN A 82 -8.71 -3.12 -3.42
C GLN A 82 -7.81 -2.03 -2.80
N PHE A 83 -7.14 -1.24 -3.64
CA PHE A 83 -6.41 -0.06 -3.18
C PHE A 83 -7.43 1.01 -2.78
N ASP A 84 -7.34 1.48 -1.54
CA ASP A 84 -8.29 2.41 -0.96
C ASP A 84 -7.81 3.87 -1.08
N PHE A 85 -8.76 4.73 -1.41
CA PHE A 85 -8.67 6.18 -1.46
C PHE A 85 -9.72 6.79 -0.55
N VAL A 86 -9.44 7.99 -0.06
CA VAL A 86 -10.39 8.78 0.70
C VAL A 86 -10.60 10.11 -0.01
N ALA A 87 -11.85 10.41 -0.37
CA ALA A 87 -12.22 11.68 -0.96
C ALA A 87 -12.72 12.66 0.11
N TYR A 88 -12.27 13.91 0.02
CA TYR A 88 -12.70 15.03 0.85
C TYR A 88 -13.41 16.07 -0.03
N LEU A 89 -14.71 16.32 0.21
CA LEU A 89 -15.61 17.25 -0.51
C LEU A 89 -15.26 18.73 -0.32
N ARG A 90 -14.26 19.04 0.52
CA ARG A 90 -13.82 20.40 0.80
C ARG A 90 -12.32 20.42 1.06
N GLU A 91 -11.73 21.60 0.96
CA GLU A 91 -10.33 21.80 1.33
C GLU A 91 -10.19 21.70 2.85
N ILE A 92 -9.60 20.60 3.32
CA ILE A 92 -9.35 20.34 4.75
C ILE A 92 -7.85 20.41 4.99
N PRO A 93 -7.39 21.07 6.07
CA PRO A 93 -5.99 21.05 6.46
C PRO A 93 -5.48 19.62 6.63
N MET A 94 -4.31 19.31 6.07
CA MET A 94 -3.76 17.94 6.08
C MET A 94 -3.68 17.35 7.49
N LYS A 95 -3.39 18.18 8.50
CA LYS A 95 -3.32 17.73 9.90
C LYS A 95 -4.64 17.13 10.39
N GLU A 96 -5.77 17.68 9.97
CA GLU A 96 -7.11 17.20 10.35
C GLU A 96 -7.45 15.92 9.59
N VAL A 97 -7.13 15.86 8.30
CA VAL A 97 -7.22 14.65 7.46
C VAL A 97 -6.54 13.45 8.10
N VAL A 98 -5.34 13.66 8.65
CA VAL A 98 -4.53 12.61 9.31
C VAL A 98 -5.17 12.14 10.60
N GLN A 99 -5.60 13.10 11.42
CA GLN A 99 -6.23 12.80 12.68
C GLN A 99 -7.51 11.97 12.47
N ASP A 100 -8.34 12.35 11.50
CA ASP A 100 -9.55 11.60 11.14
C ASP A 100 -9.23 10.15 10.69
N LEU A 101 -8.11 9.94 9.98
CA LEU A 101 -7.70 8.61 9.52
C LEU A 101 -7.12 7.75 10.65
N ASP A 102 -6.31 8.33 11.52
CA ASP A 102 -5.78 7.63 12.69
C ASP A 102 -6.95 7.23 13.62
N GLU A 103 -7.94 8.09 13.81
CA GLU A 103 -9.17 7.78 14.54
C GLU A 103 -10.00 6.68 13.84
N TYR A 104 -10.06 6.67 12.51
CA TYR A 104 -10.72 5.61 11.72
C TYR A 104 -10.06 4.24 11.89
N LEU A 105 -8.73 4.20 12.02
CA LEU A 105 -7.95 2.96 12.21
C LEU A 105 -8.10 2.37 13.61
N GLU A 106 -8.25 3.21 14.63
CA GLU A 106 -8.23 2.79 16.04
C GLU A 106 -9.60 2.32 16.58
N TYR A 107 -10.72 2.55 15.87
CA TYR A 107 -12.07 2.34 16.42
C TYR A 107 -12.90 1.23 15.76
N SER A 108 -13.63 0.49 16.60
CA SER A 108 -14.55 -0.62 16.23
C SER A 108 -16.04 -0.30 16.42
N GLU A 109 -16.38 0.94 16.77
CA GLU A 109 -17.77 1.41 16.93
C GLU A 109 -18.00 2.71 16.16
N GLU A 110 -19.27 2.95 15.77
CA GLU A 110 -19.76 3.97 14.82
C GLU A 110 -18.90 5.23 14.74
N ILE A 111 -18.04 5.25 13.73
CA ILE A 111 -17.22 6.40 13.37
C ILE A 111 -18.19 7.51 12.95
N LYS A 112 -18.23 8.59 13.72
CA LYS A 112 -18.84 9.84 13.26
C LYS A 112 -17.90 10.47 12.24
N MET A 113 -17.82 9.86 11.06
CA MET A 113 -17.08 10.39 9.91
C MET A 113 -17.78 11.66 9.44
N THR A 114 -17.46 12.78 10.06
CA THR A 114 -18.13 14.05 9.73
C THR A 114 -17.60 14.67 8.45
N GLU A 115 -16.43 14.27 7.94
CA GLU A 115 -15.73 15.01 6.87
C GLU A 115 -15.06 14.15 5.78
N ILE A 116 -14.86 12.85 6.02
CA ILE A 116 -14.57 11.87 4.97
C ILE A 116 -15.83 11.72 4.14
N SER A 117 -15.73 12.04 2.86
CA SER A 117 -16.91 12.10 2.02
C SER A 117 -17.27 10.71 1.52
N GLN A 118 -16.30 9.96 0.99
CA GLN A 118 -16.52 8.63 0.43
C GLN A 118 -15.21 7.82 0.43
N PRO A 119 -15.17 6.61 1.05
CA PRO A 119 -14.12 5.65 0.74
C PRO A 119 -14.30 5.18 -0.71
N LEU A 120 -13.20 5.15 -1.44
CA LEU A 120 -13.18 4.78 -2.85
C LEU A 120 -12.17 3.66 -3.03
N ARG A 121 -12.61 2.57 -3.65
CA ARG A 121 -11.80 1.37 -3.82
C ARG A 121 -11.55 1.09 -5.28
N THR A 122 -10.36 0.61 -5.63
CA THR A 122 -10.09 0.09 -6.97
C THR A 122 -10.78 -1.26 -7.21
N TYR A 123 -11.35 -1.44 -8.39
CA TYR A 123 -11.92 -2.69 -8.86
C TYR A 123 -10.84 -3.67 -9.34
N THR A 124 -11.26 -4.84 -9.79
CA THR A 124 -10.39 -5.93 -10.26
C THR A 124 -9.47 -5.55 -11.41
N ASP A 125 -9.82 -4.52 -12.19
CA ASP A 125 -9.02 -3.99 -13.29
C ASP A 125 -8.05 -2.88 -12.84
N GLY A 126 -7.97 -2.62 -11.53
CA GLY A 126 -7.18 -1.57 -10.91
C GLY A 126 -7.77 -0.17 -11.03
N LYS A 127 -8.96 -0.03 -11.61
CA LYS A 127 -9.61 1.28 -11.79
C LYS A 127 -10.43 1.64 -10.57
N THR A 128 -10.38 2.91 -10.17
CA THR A 128 -11.39 3.47 -9.27
C THR A 128 -12.66 3.79 -10.06
N GLY A 129 -13.81 3.82 -9.38
CA GLY A 129 -15.09 4.17 -10.02
C GLY A 129 -15.07 5.50 -10.75
N THR A 130 -15.94 5.63 -11.77
CA THR A 130 -16.08 6.88 -12.51
C THR A 130 -16.50 7.97 -11.55
N TYR A 131 -15.57 8.90 -11.30
CA TYR A 131 -15.86 10.03 -10.46
C TYR A 131 -16.79 11.00 -11.20
N ASN A 132 -17.97 11.29 -10.63
CA ASN A 132 -18.76 12.45 -11.04
C ASN A 132 -18.16 13.70 -10.37
N ILE A 133 -16.96 14.13 -10.79
CA ILE A 133 -16.27 15.28 -10.21
C ILE A 133 -16.76 16.55 -10.88
N SER A 134 -17.77 17.19 -10.29
CA SER A 134 -18.14 18.57 -10.60
C SER A 134 -17.61 19.57 -9.56
N GLU A 135 -16.95 19.14 -8.48
CA GLU A 135 -16.54 19.99 -7.36
C GLU A 135 -15.07 19.79 -6.95
N ASN A 136 -14.50 20.76 -6.22
CA ASN A 136 -13.12 20.74 -5.75
C ASN A 136 -12.94 19.72 -4.62
N HIS A 137 -12.36 18.57 -4.92
CA HIS A 137 -12.07 17.54 -3.93
C HIS A 137 -10.57 17.29 -3.81
N ASN A 138 -10.13 16.93 -2.60
CA ASN A 138 -8.82 16.31 -2.41
C ASN A 138 -9.02 14.79 -2.29
N ILE A 139 -8.21 14.02 -3.02
CA ILE A 139 -8.24 12.55 -2.99
C ILE A 139 -6.92 12.08 -2.41
N LEU A 140 -6.98 11.46 -1.24
CA LEU A 140 -5.83 10.89 -0.54
C LEU A 140 -5.70 9.41 -0.87
N ALA A 141 -4.49 8.98 -1.24
CA ALA A 141 -4.15 7.57 -1.39
C ALA A 141 -3.93 6.94 0.00
N TYR A 142 -4.93 6.25 0.53
CA TYR A 142 -4.96 5.80 1.92
C TYR A 142 -3.95 4.69 2.20
N ASP A 143 -3.92 3.64 1.37
CA ASP A 143 -2.97 2.54 1.60
C ASP A 143 -1.52 2.98 1.40
N TYR A 144 -1.28 4.01 0.58
CA TYR A 144 0.04 4.62 0.46
C TYR A 144 0.47 5.24 1.78
N TYR A 145 -0.43 5.97 2.45
CA TYR A 145 -0.17 6.54 3.77
C TYR A 145 0.11 5.44 4.80
N LEU A 146 -0.69 4.37 4.84
CA LEU A 146 -0.47 3.26 5.78
C LEU A 146 0.93 2.64 5.67
N ILE A 147 1.47 2.55 4.44
CA ILE A 147 2.78 1.93 4.19
C ILE A 147 3.94 2.90 4.47
N THR A 148 3.78 4.16 4.07
CA THR A 148 4.89 5.12 4.01
C THR A 148 4.90 6.14 5.14
N GLY A 149 3.76 6.39 5.79
CA GLY A 149 3.55 7.53 6.67
C GLY A 149 3.52 8.88 5.93
N GLU A 150 3.57 8.88 4.59
CA GLU A 150 3.58 10.07 3.76
C GLU A 150 2.23 10.29 3.07
N TYR A 151 1.86 11.55 2.86
CA TYR A 151 0.63 11.93 2.18
C TYR A 151 0.84 12.01 0.69
N PHE A 152 -0.02 11.32 -0.04
CA PHE A 152 -0.13 11.49 -1.47
C PHE A 152 -1.55 11.96 -1.83
N VAL A 153 -1.67 13.25 -2.13
CA VAL A 153 -2.96 13.89 -2.43
C VAL A 153 -3.04 14.33 -3.87
N ILE A 154 -4.14 13.95 -4.51
CA ILE A 154 -4.49 14.32 -5.87
C ILE A 154 -5.61 15.35 -5.78
N ASP A 155 -5.39 16.51 -6.39
CA ASP A 155 -6.46 17.49 -6.60
C ASP A 155 -7.42 16.96 -7.67
N GLY A 156 -8.67 16.73 -7.28
CA GLY A 156 -9.73 16.17 -8.11
C GLY A 156 -10.01 16.98 -9.37
N ARG A 157 -9.65 18.27 -9.42
CA ARG A 157 -9.74 19.08 -10.64
C ARG A 157 -8.86 18.53 -11.76
N TYR A 158 -7.70 17.95 -11.45
CA TYR A 158 -6.86 17.32 -12.47
C TYR A 158 -7.51 16.10 -13.11
N LEU A 159 -8.31 15.36 -12.33
CA LEU A 159 -9.07 14.19 -12.79
C LEU A 159 -10.24 14.55 -13.71
N SER A 160 -10.74 15.79 -13.65
CA SER A 160 -11.83 16.22 -14.52
C SER A 160 -11.41 16.13 -16.00
N GLY A 161 -12.05 15.23 -16.74
CA GLY A 161 -11.80 15.02 -18.16
C GLY A 161 -10.48 14.31 -18.52
N ASN A 162 -9.73 13.82 -17.54
CA ASN A 162 -8.47 13.12 -17.78
C ASN A 162 -8.45 11.76 -17.07
N TYR A 163 -7.67 10.84 -17.63
CA TYR A 163 -7.38 9.55 -17.02
C TYR A 163 -5.91 9.52 -16.57
N PHE A 164 -5.67 8.94 -15.41
CA PHE A 164 -4.33 8.83 -14.82
C PHE A 164 -4.01 7.39 -14.49
N GLU A 165 -2.76 7.02 -14.75
CA GLU A 165 -2.14 5.84 -14.17
C GLU A 165 -1.26 6.28 -13.01
N LEU A 166 -1.44 5.68 -11.84
CA LEU A 166 -0.55 5.87 -10.70
C LEU A 166 0.29 4.61 -10.56
N LYS A 167 1.61 4.75 -10.69
CA LYS A 167 2.54 3.63 -10.55
C LYS A 167 3.20 3.69 -9.20
N ILE A 168 3.09 2.61 -8.43
CA ILE A 168 3.81 2.44 -7.18
C ILE A 168 4.95 1.45 -7.36
N ASN A 169 6.13 1.76 -6.84
CA ASN A 169 7.31 0.91 -6.94
C ASN A 169 7.28 -0.29 -5.96
N LEU A 170 6.10 -0.87 -5.73
CA LEU A 170 5.84 -1.96 -4.81
C LEU A 170 5.04 -3.09 -5.48
N PRO A 171 5.22 -4.37 -5.06
CA PRO A 171 4.32 -5.46 -5.40
C PRO A 171 2.88 -5.22 -4.89
N LYS A 172 1.87 -5.67 -5.63
CA LYS A 172 0.45 -5.46 -5.28
C LYS A 172 -0.03 -6.25 -4.06
N GLU A 173 0.62 -7.36 -3.72
CA GLU A 173 0.25 -8.23 -2.59
C GLU A 173 0.39 -7.52 -1.24
N ILE A 174 1.17 -6.43 -1.19
CA ILE A 174 1.38 -5.63 0.01
C ILE A 174 0.08 -4.94 0.45
N PHE A 175 -0.77 -4.55 -0.49
CA PHE A 175 -2.00 -3.79 -0.25
C PHE A 175 -3.19 -4.65 0.21
N GLN A 176 -3.00 -5.97 0.39
CA GLN A 176 -4.07 -6.87 0.82
C GLN A 176 -4.31 -6.86 2.34
N TYR A 177 -3.49 -6.15 3.10
CA TYR A 177 -3.48 -6.19 4.56
C TYR A 177 -3.86 -4.81 5.14
N GLN A 178 -4.81 -4.81 6.06
CA GLN A 178 -5.39 -3.57 6.62
C GLN A 178 -4.50 -2.91 7.69
N ASN A 179 -3.62 -3.68 8.34
CA ASN A 179 -2.73 -3.20 9.40
C ASN A 179 -1.30 -3.54 9.01
N LEU A 180 -0.52 -2.55 8.56
CA LEU A 180 0.81 -2.76 7.99
C LEU A 180 1.86 -2.00 8.80
N ASP A 181 2.71 -2.72 9.54
CA ASP A 181 3.85 -2.13 10.23
C ASP A 181 5.16 -2.37 9.45
N TYR A 182 5.79 -1.31 8.95
CA TYR A 182 7.09 -1.43 8.30
C TYR A 182 8.18 -1.76 9.32
N PHE A 183 9.00 -2.76 9.04
CA PHE A 183 10.24 -3.01 9.77
C PHE A 183 11.43 -3.19 8.84
N GLU A 184 12.56 -2.65 9.28
CA GLU A 184 13.82 -2.85 8.58
C GLU A 184 14.43 -4.19 8.99
N LEU A 185 14.59 -5.09 8.03
CA LEU A 185 15.44 -6.26 8.24
C LEU A 185 16.90 -5.79 8.29
N PRO A 186 17.71 -6.18 9.30
CA PRO A 186 19.16 -6.06 9.18
C PRO A 186 19.58 -6.74 7.87
N SER A 187 20.52 -6.20 7.10
CA SER A 187 20.99 -6.80 5.85
C SER A 187 21.40 -8.27 6.07
N LYS A 188 20.45 -9.20 5.88
CA LYS A 188 20.57 -10.60 6.28
C LYS A 188 20.86 -11.44 5.05
N LYS A 189 21.68 -12.47 5.26
CA LYS A 189 21.76 -13.58 4.32
C LYS A 189 20.76 -14.63 4.74
N ILE A 190 20.09 -15.19 3.75
CA ILE A 190 19.13 -16.27 3.89
C ILE A 190 19.68 -17.47 3.15
N LYS A 191 19.60 -18.64 3.77
CA LYS A 191 19.87 -19.92 3.12
C LYS A 191 18.55 -20.53 2.70
N LEU A 192 18.43 -20.88 1.41
CA LEU A 192 17.25 -21.56 0.88
C LEU A 192 17.43 -23.07 1.03
N GLU A 193 16.50 -23.72 1.70
CA GLU A 193 16.48 -25.17 1.93
C GLU A 193 15.16 -25.73 1.38
N SER A 194 15.16 -26.10 0.09
CA SER A 194 13.95 -26.51 -0.63
C SER A 194 12.89 -25.40 -0.62
N GLU A 195 11.69 -25.68 -0.10
CA GLU A 195 10.58 -24.71 0.06
C GLU A 195 10.73 -23.85 1.32
N ASN A 196 11.70 -24.15 2.19
CA ASN A 196 11.94 -23.43 3.44
C ASN A 196 13.13 -22.49 3.33
N TYR A 197 13.21 -21.54 4.26
CA TYR A 197 14.35 -20.66 4.39
C TYR A 197 14.74 -20.48 5.85
N SER A 198 16.03 -20.22 6.07
CA SER A 198 16.55 -19.85 7.38
C SER A 198 17.44 -18.63 7.29
N PHE A 199 17.29 -17.73 8.26
CA PHE A 199 18.19 -16.60 8.43
C PHE A 199 19.53 -17.11 8.97
N ILE A 200 20.62 -16.70 8.32
CA ILE A 200 21.98 -16.99 8.78
C ILE A 200 22.26 -16.07 9.97
N LYS A 201 22.61 -16.66 11.13
CA LYS A 201 23.07 -15.93 12.32
C LYS A 201 24.45 -15.31 12.10
#